data_AF-W9EFI7-F1
#
_entry.id   AF-W9EFI7-F1
#
_cell.length_a   1.000
_cell.length_b   1.000
_cell.length_c   1.000
_cell.angle_alpha   90.00
_cell.angle_beta   90.00
_cell.angle_gamma   90.00
#
_symmetry.space_group_name_H-M   'P 1'
#
loop_
_entity.id
_entity.type
_entity.pdbx_description
1 polymer ?
#
loop_
_entity_poly.entity_id
_entity_poly.type
_entity_poly.pdbx_seq_one_letter_code
_entity_poly.pdbx_strand_id
1 'polypeptide(L)'
;MTQKLEGYKKLSKLSYDDAIAFLLKKYGSAKDDYFKEKSYERFLKGEIKSPAKNPIQRTDEGLYVHHIDEISAPDISNKTFIQLLNYEFDLQKADRLVYCDLVEHLILHFIITREATGAQGQGGVVNFLAPEYIVWYIDGTKPKADNPRSVWKLNCYKKSFLSKEEATELLDFLLSNSTINYEDVRIDEFRAIIRKIASYKSEQDIKDQWS
;
A
#
# COMPACT_ATOMS: atom_id res chain seq x y z
N MET A 1 7.19 9.09 24.00
CA MET A 1 6.74 8.00 23.11
C MET A 1 5.26 7.77 23.33
N THR A 2 4.41 7.94 22.31
CA THR A 2 2.96 7.78 22.49
C THR A 2 2.53 6.31 22.53
N GLN A 3 1.34 6.05 23.09
CA GLN A 3 0.70 4.73 23.09
C GLN A 3 0.48 4.19 21.66
N LYS A 4 0.32 5.09 20.68
CA LYS A 4 0.08 4.73 19.29
C LYS A 4 1.33 4.17 18.61
N LEU A 5 2.46 4.86 18.75
CA LEU A 5 3.76 4.36 18.29
C LEU A 5 4.09 2.98 18.90
N GLU A 6 3.86 2.83 20.22
CA GLU A 6 4.05 1.54 20.89
C GLU A 6 3.11 0.45 20.37
N GLY A 7 1.86 0.80 20.05
CA GLY A 7 0.92 -0.11 19.41
C GLY A 7 1.41 -0.60 18.06
N TYR A 8 1.95 0.29 17.24
CA TYR A 8 2.52 -0.04 15.93
C TYR A 8 3.76 -0.92 16.03
N LYS A 9 4.70 -0.61 16.95
CA LYS A 9 5.88 -1.46 17.19
C LYS A 9 5.50 -2.84 17.72
N LYS A 10 4.42 -2.96 18.50
CA LYS A 10 3.90 -4.25 18.94
C LYS A 10 3.31 -5.03 17.77
N LEU A 11 2.51 -4.40 16.92
CA LEU A 11 1.94 -5.02 15.72
C LEU A 11 3.04 -5.58 14.80
N SER A 12 4.12 -4.84 14.56
CA SER A 12 5.22 -5.27 13.67
C SER A 12 6.02 -6.49 14.17
N LYS A 13 5.87 -6.83 15.46
CA LYS A 13 6.53 -7.98 16.10
C LYS A 13 5.66 -9.23 16.10
N LEU A 14 4.39 -9.13 15.72
CA LEU A 14 3.51 -10.28 15.58
C LEU A 14 3.89 -11.10 14.34
N SER A 15 3.49 -12.37 14.34
CA SER A 15 3.39 -13.15 13.09
C SER A 15 2.35 -12.52 12.18
N TYR A 16 2.39 -12.83 10.88
CA TYR A 16 1.37 -12.34 9.96
C TYR A 16 -0.03 -12.76 10.39
N ASP A 17 -0.25 -14.03 10.75
CA ASP A 17 -1.55 -14.53 11.19
C ASP A 17 -2.05 -13.82 12.46
N ASP A 18 -1.17 -13.57 13.44
CA ASP A 18 -1.52 -12.84 14.66
C ASP A 18 -1.84 -11.37 14.37
N ALA A 19 -1.13 -10.74 13.43
CA ALA A 19 -1.40 -9.39 12.99
C ALA A 19 -2.77 -9.29 12.29
N ILE A 20 -3.11 -10.25 11.43
CA ILE A 20 -4.42 -10.36 10.78
C ILE A 20 -5.52 -10.57 11.83
N ALA A 21 -5.35 -11.52 12.75
CA ALA A 21 -6.31 -11.78 13.82
C ALA A 21 -6.53 -10.53 14.71
N PHE A 22 -5.46 -9.82 15.03
CA PHE A 22 -5.54 -8.55 15.77
C PHE A 22 -6.37 -7.50 15.02
N LEU A 23 -6.13 -7.31 13.72
CA LEU A 23 -6.83 -6.31 12.91
C LEU A 23 -8.30 -6.69 12.65
N LEU A 24 -8.59 -7.97 12.43
CA LEU A 24 -9.97 -8.49 12.34
C LEU A 24 -10.73 -8.23 13.63
N LYS A 25 -10.11 -8.48 14.79
CA LYS A 25 -10.72 -8.14 16.10
C LYS A 25 -10.94 -6.63 16.26
N LYS A 26 -10.03 -5.80 15.73
CA LYS A 26 -10.07 -4.35 15.86
C LYS A 26 -11.12 -3.68 14.96
N TYR A 27 -11.25 -4.13 13.71
CA TYR A 27 -12.07 -3.45 12.70
C TYR A 27 -13.22 -4.29 12.16
N GLY A 28 -13.28 -5.58 12.46
CA GLY A 28 -14.24 -6.52 11.89
C GLY A 28 -13.87 -6.99 10.48
N SER A 29 -14.61 -7.99 10.00
CA SER A 29 -14.47 -8.55 8.65
C SER A 29 -15.01 -7.62 7.56
N ALA A 30 -14.56 -7.83 6.32
CA ALA A 30 -15.18 -7.18 5.17
C ALA A 30 -16.63 -7.63 4.99
N LYS A 31 -17.48 -6.73 4.47
CA LYS A 31 -18.92 -6.97 4.31
C LYS A 31 -19.29 -7.64 2.98
N ASP A 32 -18.37 -7.66 2.03
CA ASP A 32 -18.54 -8.17 0.68
C ASP A 32 -17.16 -8.46 0.07
N ASP A 33 -17.14 -9.14 -1.07
CA ASP A 33 -15.94 -9.48 -1.82
C ASP A 33 -15.28 -8.20 -2.40
N TYR A 34 -13.99 -8.21 -2.71
CA TYR A 34 -13.28 -7.04 -3.23
C TYR A 34 -13.80 -6.62 -4.63
N PHE A 35 -13.91 -7.60 -5.53
CA PHE A 35 -14.50 -7.43 -6.86
C PHE A 35 -15.84 -8.15 -6.94
N LYS A 36 -16.68 -7.73 -7.89
CA LYS A 36 -17.89 -8.46 -8.25
C LYS A 36 -17.52 -9.72 -9.02
N GLU A 37 -17.87 -10.89 -8.51
CA GLU A 37 -17.55 -12.21 -9.08
C GLU A 37 -17.80 -12.30 -10.58
N LYS A 38 -19.03 -12.05 -11.04
CA LYS A 38 -19.37 -12.04 -12.47
C LYS A 38 -18.53 -11.07 -13.30
N SER A 39 -18.15 -9.93 -12.73
CA SER A 39 -17.28 -8.99 -13.43
C SER A 39 -15.83 -9.47 -13.47
N TYR A 40 -15.37 -10.15 -12.43
CA TYR A 40 -14.04 -10.73 -12.34
C TYR A 40 -13.84 -11.87 -13.33
N GLU A 41 -14.81 -12.79 -13.43
CA GLU A 41 -14.79 -13.88 -14.41
C GLU A 41 -14.71 -13.36 -15.85
N ARG A 42 -15.51 -12.34 -16.19
CA ARG A 42 -15.48 -11.70 -17.51
C ARG A 42 -14.15 -11.01 -17.78
N PHE A 43 -13.52 -10.47 -16.74
CA PHE A 43 -12.20 -9.86 -16.84
C PHE A 43 -11.12 -10.91 -17.13
N LEU A 44 -11.14 -12.07 -16.44
CA LEU A 44 -10.24 -13.19 -16.71
C LEU A 44 -10.41 -13.75 -18.13
N LYS A 45 -11.64 -13.77 -18.65
CA LYS A 45 -11.95 -14.16 -20.04
C LYS A 45 -11.54 -13.10 -21.09
N GLY A 46 -11.03 -11.94 -20.67
CA GLY A 46 -10.66 -10.85 -21.56
C GLY A 46 -11.84 -10.08 -22.17
N GLU A 47 -13.07 -10.31 -21.70
CA GLU A 47 -14.28 -9.65 -22.23
C GLU A 47 -14.38 -8.19 -21.80
N ILE A 48 -13.75 -7.83 -20.67
CA ILE A 48 -13.68 -6.46 -20.14
C ILE A 48 -12.25 -6.12 -19.73
N LYS A 49 -11.93 -4.81 -19.73
CA LYS A 49 -10.57 -4.33 -19.42
C LYS A 49 -10.25 -4.25 -17.93
N SER A 50 -11.25 -4.29 -17.05
CA SER A 50 -11.08 -4.19 -15.60
C SER A 50 -12.31 -4.74 -14.87
N PRO A 51 -12.12 -5.46 -13.75
CA PRO A 51 -13.22 -5.94 -12.93
C PRO A 51 -13.85 -4.81 -12.10
N ALA A 52 -15.17 -4.84 -11.95
CA ALA A 52 -15.89 -3.90 -11.11
C ALA A 52 -15.69 -4.23 -9.62
N LYS A 53 -15.45 -3.20 -8.79
CA LYS A 53 -15.31 -3.33 -7.34
C LYS A 53 -16.66 -3.31 -6.63
N ASN A 54 -16.76 -3.99 -5.49
CA ASN A 54 -17.85 -3.77 -4.54
C ASN A 54 -17.58 -2.53 -3.66
N PRO A 55 -18.61 -1.89 -3.11
CA PRO A 55 -18.47 -0.70 -2.27
C PRO A 55 -18.04 -1.05 -0.83
N ILE A 56 -16.93 -1.77 -0.66
CA ILE A 56 -16.42 -2.21 0.64
C ILE A 56 -15.43 -1.23 1.27
N GLN A 57 -15.20 -0.09 0.64
CA GLN A 57 -14.25 0.90 1.10
C GLN A 57 -14.73 1.54 2.40
N ARG A 58 -13.83 1.68 3.37
CA ARG A 58 -14.03 2.38 4.64
C ARG A 58 -13.06 3.56 4.79
N THR A 59 -12.80 4.22 3.67
CA THR A 59 -11.85 5.34 3.61
C THR A 59 -12.42 6.62 4.22
N ASP A 60 -13.73 6.68 4.43
CA ASP A 60 -14.41 7.65 5.30
C ASP A 60 -13.99 7.49 6.77
N GLU A 61 -13.75 6.26 7.22
CA GLU A 61 -13.17 5.95 8.54
C GLU A 61 -11.62 6.05 8.57
N GLY A 62 -11.00 6.33 7.43
CA GLY A 62 -9.55 6.35 7.24
C GLY A 62 -8.90 4.97 7.15
N LEU A 63 -9.65 3.95 6.72
CA LEU A 63 -9.19 2.57 6.59
C LEU A 63 -9.01 2.15 5.13
N TYR A 64 -7.99 1.33 4.90
CA TYR A 64 -7.69 0.60 3.69
C TYR A 64 -8.20 -0.84 3.81
N VAL A 65 -8.43 -1.48 2.66
CA VAL A 65 -8.63 -2.93 2.57
C VAL A 65 -7.29 -3.55 2.20
N HIS A 66 -6.87 -4.55 2.97
CA HIS A 66 -5.69 -5.38 2.71
C HIS A 66 -6.14 -6.80 2.34
N HIS A 67 -5.49 -7.40 1.35
CA HIS A 67 -5.74 -8.78 0.93
C HIS A 67 -4.86 -9.72 1.76
N ILE A 68 -5.48 -10.58 2.57
CA ILE A 68 -4.77 -11.50 3.48
C ILE A 68 -3.81 -12.41 2.70
N ASP A 69 -4.18 -12.80 1.48
CA ASP A 69 -3.40 -13.72 0.66
C ASP A 69 -2.16 -13.11 0.00
N GLU A 70 -1.91 -11.81 0.16
CA GLU A 70 -0.72 -11.16 -0.41
C GLU A 70 0.62 -11.68 0.16
N ILE A 71 0.58 -12.45 1.26
CA ILE A 71 1.73 -13.20 1.75
C ILE A 71 2.18 -14.31 0.77
N SER A 72 1.26 -14.87 0.00
CA SER A 72 1.52 -15.98 -0.93
C SER A 72 1.36 -15.59 -2.40
N ALA A 73 0.47 -14.64 -2.70
CA ALA A 73 0.17 -14.18 -4.05
C ALA A 73 0.32 -12.65 -4.13
N PRO A 74 1.37 -12.09 -4.75
CA PRO A 74 1.59 -10.63 -4.75
C PRO A 74 0.58 -9.85 -5.61
N ASP A 75 0.26 -8.63 -5.19
CA ASP A 75 -0.50 -7.63 -5.97
C ASP A 75 -1.88 -8.12 -6.46
N ILE A 76 -2.64 -8.79 -5.59
CA ILE A 76 -3.93 -9.45 -5.89
C ILE A 76 -5.02 -8.46 -6.32
N SER A 77 -4.84 -7.17 -6.04
CA SER A 77 -5.74 -6.10 -6.48
C SER A 77 -5.35 -5.48 -7.84
N ASN A 78 -4.15 -5.79 -8.36
CA ASN A 78 -3.63 -5.24 -9.60
C ASN A 78 -4.08 -6.07 -10.81
N LYS A 79 -4.83 -5.45 -11.72
CA LYS A 79 -5.38 -6.10 -12.92
C LYS A 79 -4.31 -6.78 -13.79
N THR A 80 -3.11 -6.22 -13.88
CA THR A 80 -2.02 -6.80 -14.69
C THR A 80 -1.53 -8.10 -14.05
N PHE A 81 -1.34 -8.12 -12.72
CA PHE A 81 -0.93 -9.32 -12.00
C PHE A 81 -2.02 -10.38 -12.01
N ILE A 82 -3.28 -9.99 -11.78
CA ILE A 82 -4.43 -10.90 -11.87
C ILE A 82 -4.45 -11.63 -13.22
N GLN A 83 -4.25 -10.91 -14.34
CA GLN A 83 -4.24 -11.54 -15.67
C GLN A 83 -3.00 -12.40 -15.91
N LEU A 84 -1.82 -11.92 -15.52
CA LEU A 84 -0.56 -12.61 -15.77
C LEU A 84 -0.46 -13.93 -14.98
N LEU A 85 -0.98 -13.94 -13.75
CA LEU A 85 -0.88 -15.06 -12.82
C LEU A 85 -2.19 -15.85 -12.70
N ASN A 86 -3.22 -15.45 -13.44
CA ASN A 86 -4.56 -16.06 -13.46
C ASN A 86 -5.09 -16.34 -12.06
N TYR A 87 -5.13 -15.31 -11.22
CA TYR A 87 -5.64 -15.44 -9.86
C TYR A 87 -7.12 -15.79 -9.85
N GLU A 88 -7.45 -16.81 -9.06
CA GLU A 88 -8.83 -17.26 -8.85
C GLU A 88 -9.61 -16.25 -8.00
N PHE A 89 -10.93 -16.24 -8.18
CA PHE A 89 -11.80 -15.29 -7.48
C PHE A 89 -11.81 -15.50 -5.96
N ASP A 90 -11.49 -16.69 -5.46
CA ASP A 90 -11.44 -17.00 -4.03
C ASP A 90 -10.51 -16.07 -3.24
N LEU A 91 -9.44 -15.56 -3.86
CA LEU A 91 -8.53 -14.58 -3.24
C LEU A 91 -9.18 -13.19 -3.02
N GLN A 92 -10.34 -12.95 -3.61
CA GLN A 92 -11.10 -11.71 -3.52
C GLN A 92 -12.25 -11.78 -2.51
N LYS A 93 -12.50 -12.96 -1.91
CA LYS A 93 -13.65 -13.19 -1.02
C LYS A 93 -13.55 -12.37 0.26
N ALA A 94 -14.69 -11.97 0.81
CA ALA A 94 -14.79 -11.09 1.98
C ALA A 94 -13.99 -11.58 3.22
N ASP A 95 -13.91 -12.90 3.42
CA ASP A 95 -13.17 -13.54 4.51
C ASP A 95 -11.65 -13.60 4.26
N ARG A 96 -11.19 -13.21 3.07
CA ARG A 96 -9.78 -13.04 2.68
C ARG A 96 -9.32 -11.59 2.72
N LEU A 97 -10.14 -10.71 3.32
CA LEU A 97 -9.88 -9.27 3.42
C LEU A 97 -9.85 -8.82 4.88
N VAL A 98 -9.00 -7.85 5.18
CA VAL A 98 -8.94 -7.18 6.49
C VAL A 98 -8.83 -5.66 6.31
N TYR A 99 -9.41 -4.91 7.25
CA TYR A 99 -9.23 -3.46 7.29
C TYR A 99 -8.00 -3.08 8.11
N CYS A 100 -7.32 -2.01 7.70
CA CYS A 100 -6.16 -1.45 8.39
C CYS A 100 -6.05 0.05 8.12
N ASP A 101 -5.44 0.82 9.01
CA ASP A 101 -5.01 2.18 8.68
C ASP A 101 -3.71 2.18 7.83
N LEU A 102 -3.27 3.33 7.32
CA LEU A 102 -2.08 3.40 6.45
C LEU A 102 -0.81 2.82 7.11
N VAL A 103 -0.62 3.05 8.41
CA VAL A 103 0.59 2.60 9.12
C VAL A 103 0.49 1.10 9.41
N GLU A 104 -0.69 0.60 9.77
CA GLU A 104 -0.94 -0.82 9.91
C GLU A 104 -0.73 -1.56 8.59
N HIS A 105 -1.18 -0.99 7.47
CA HIS A 105 -0.98 -1.55 6.13
C HIS A 105 0.51 -1.62 5.79
N LEU A 106 1.27 -0.54 6.03
CA LEU A 106 2.73 -0.53 5.88
C LEU A 106 3.38 -1.64 6.71
N ILE A 107 2.95 -1.81 7.96
CA ILE A 107 3.46 -2.85 8.86
C ILE A 107 3.14 -4.25 8.34
N LEU A 108 1.92 -4.50 7.86
CA LEU A 108 1.55 -5.78 7.26
C LEU A 108 2.48 -6.14 6.10
N HIS A 109 2.78 -5.18 5.21
CA HIS A 109 3.71 -5.44 4.11
C HIS A 109 5.15 -5.68 4.59
N PHE A 110 5.63 -5.00 5.64
CA PHE A 110 6.93 -5.34 6.24
C PHE A 110 6.93 -6.77 6.85
N ILE A 111 5.84 -7.17 7.51
CA ILE A 111 5.71 -8.54 8.04
C ILE A 111 5.74 -9.55 6.89
N ILE A 112 5.00 -9.31 5.80
CA ILE A 112 5.02 -10.16 4.59
C ILE A 112 6.45 -10.29 4.06
N THR A 113 7.21 -9.19 3.95
CA THR A 113 8.59 -9.23 3.41
C THR A 113 9.54 -10.09 4.25
N ARG A 114 9.22 -10.31 5.53
CA ARG A 114 10.01 -11.13 6.46
C ARG A 114 9.59 -12.60 6.44
N GLU A 115 8.30 -12.87 6.23
CA GLU A 115 7.72 -14.20 6.42
C GLU A 115 7.43 -14.93 5.11
N ALA A 116 7.28 -14.23 3.99
CA ALA A 116 7.09 -14.84 2.69
C ALA A 116 8.38 -15.47 2.14
N THR A 117 8.23 -16.46 1.25
CA THR A 117 9.34 -17.19 0.64
C THR A 117 9.95 -16.49 -0.58
N GLY A 118 9.43 -15.32 -0.96
CA GLY A 118 9.87 -14.55 -2.13
C GLY A 118 9.78 -13.03 -1.90
N ALA A 119 9.64 -12.28 -3.00
CA ALA A 119 9.61 -10.82 -2.99
C ALA A 119 8.22 -10.22 -2.64
N GLN A 120 7.30 -11.03 -2.07
CA GLN A 120 5.98 -10.55 -1.66
C GLN A 120 6.12 -9.38 -0.68
N GLY A 121 5.15 -8.46 -0.73
CA GLY A 121 5.11 -7.29 0.12
C GLY A 121 6.07 -6.15 -0.29
N GLN A 122 7.23 -6.46 -0.89
CA GLN A 122 8.26 -5.45 -1.23
C GLN A 122 7.70 -4.36 -2.17
N GLY A 123 6.96 -4.77 -3.20
CA GLY A 123 6.31 -3.83 -4.13
C GLY A 123 5.34 -2.87 -3.43
N GLY A 124 4.58 -3.38 -2.45
CA GLY A 124 3.67 -2.59 -1.61
C GLY A 124 4.40 -1.56 -0.75
N VAL A 125 5.48 -1.97 -0.07
CA VAL A 125 6.31 -1.08 0.74
C VAL A 125 6.93 0.02 -0.13
N VAL A 126 7.67 -0.37 -1.17
CA VAL A 126 8.56 0.51 -1.94
C VAL A 126 7.81 1.45 -2.88
N ASN A 127 6.74 0.99 -3.52
CA ASN A 127 6.08 1.77 -4.55
C ASN A 127 4.87 2.59 -4.06
N PHE A 128 4.32 2.25 -2.90
CA PHE A 128 3.04 2.81 -2.46
C PHE A 128 3.07 3.30 -1.01
N LEU A 129 3.32 2.40 -0.06
CA LEU A 129 3.03 2.66 1.35
C LEU A 129 4.10 3.48 2.03
N ALA A 130 5.39 3.11 1.89
CA ALA A 130 6.47 3.88 2.50
C ALA A 130 6.59 5.29 1.86
N PRO A 131 6.53 5.46 0.52
CA PRO A 131 6.50 6.80 -0.08
C PRO A 131 5.35 7.67 0.45
N GLU A 132 4.12 7.15 0.51
CA GLU A 132 2.98 7.93 1.01
C GLU A 132 3.15 8.29 2.50
N TYR A 133 3.63 7.34 3.31
CA TYR A 133 3.95 7.56 4.72
C TYR A 133 5.02 8.64 4.93
N ILE A 134 6.10 8.60 4.14
CA ILE A 134 7.20 9.56 4.17
C ILE A 134 6.69 10.96 3.85
N VAL A 135 6.00 11.11 2.72
CA VAL A 135 5.47 12.40 2.27
C VAL A 135 4.55 12.99 3.33
N TRP A 136 3.70 12.17 3.94
CA TRP A 136 2.70 12.65 4.89
C TRP A 136 3.28 13.01 6.26
N TYR A 137 4.13 12.16 6.82
CA TYR A 137 4.51 12.28 8.23
C TYR A 137 5.95 12.75 8.44
N ILE A 138 6.88 12.43 7.53
CA ILE A 138 8.29 12.80 7.67
C ILE A 138 8.59 14.12 6.97
N ASP A 139 8.11 14.28 5.74
CA ASP A 139 8.27 15.50 4.96
C ASP A 139 7.23 16.56 5.39
N GLY A 140 6.14 16.13 6.03
CA GLY A 140 5.09 17.00 6.57
C GLY A 140 4.09 17.49 5.52
N THR A 141 4.05 16.84 4.35
CA THR A 141 3.12 17.18 3.26
C THR A 141 1.77 16.50 3.48
N LYS A 142 0.91 17.17 4.24
CA LYS A 142 -0.46 16.72 4.52
C LYS A 142 -1.35 16.71 3.26
N PRO A 143 -2.23 15.71 3.09
CA PRO A 143 -3.29 15.75 2.08
C PRO A 143 -4.19 16.97 2.24
N LYS A 144 -4.37 17.73 1.16
CA LYS A 144 -5.24 18.91 1.18
C LYS A 144 -6.72 18.51 1.12
N ALA A 145 -7.53 19.20 1.92
CA ALA A 145 -9.00 19.03 1.98
C ALA A 145 -9.74 19.81 0.87
N ASP A 146 -9.03 20.66 0.14
CA ASP A 146 -9.57 21.57 -0.88
C ASP A 146 -10.08 20.85 -2.12
N ASN A 147 -9.68 19.58 -2.32
CA ASN A 147 -10.21 18.70 -3.35
C ASN A 147 -11.10 17.61 -2.72
N PRO A 148 -12.40 17.57 -3.03
CA PRO A 148 -13.31 16.50 -2.59
C PRO A 148 -12.80 15.08 -2.92
N ARG A 149 -12.02 14.92 -4.01
CA ARG A 149 -11.40 13.65 -4.39
C ARG A 149 -10.24 13.22 -3.48
N SER A 150 -9.80 14.08 -2.56
CA SER A 150 -8.70 13.85 -1.61
C SER A 150 -9.17 13.78 -0.16
N VAL A 151 -10.47 13.96 0.12
CA VAL A 151 -11.01 13.91 1.49
C VAL A 151 -10.71 12.58 2.18
N TRP A 152 -10.83 11.48 1.42
CA TRP A 152 -10.51 10.14 1.93
C TRP A 152 -9.04 10.02 2.33
N LYS A 153 -8.10 10.64 1.59
CA LYS A 153 -6.67 10.67 1.97
C LYS A 153 -6.46 11.43 3.27
N LEU A 154 -7.19 12.52 3.47
CA LEU A 154 -7.13 13.27 4.72
C LEU A 154 -7.67 12.45 5.90
N ASN A 155 -8.70 11.63 5.70
CA ASN A 155 -9.22 10.74 6.73
C ASN A 155 -8.18 9.66 7.08
N CYS A 156 -7.56 9.02 6.08
CA CYS A 156 -6.46 8.08 6.29
C CYS A 156 -5.29 8.73 7.04
N TYR A 157 -4.88 9.93 6.61
CA TYR A 157 -3.84 10.72 7.28
C TYR A 157 -4.14 10.96 8.76
N LYS A 158 -5.36 11.39 9.07
CA LYS A 158 -5.78 11.66 10.45
C LYS A 158 -5.84 10.37 11.28
N LYS A 159 -6.35 9.29 10.69
CA LYS A 159 -6.52 8.00 11.37
C LYS A 159 -5.18 7.44 11.84
N SER A 160 -4.16 7.46 10.98
CA SER A 160 -2.84 6.88 11.27
C SER A 160 -1.78 7.92 11.65
N PHE A 161 -2.18 9.15 12.02
CA PHE A 161 -1.25 10.23 12.34
C PHE A 161 -0.22 9.86 13.42
N LEU A 162 1.03 10.22 13.15
CA LEU A 162 2.20 10.22 14.04
C LEU A 162 2.92 11.57 13.89
N SER A 163 3.63 12.03 14.92
CA SER A 163 4.54 13.17 14.76
C SER A 163 5.69 12.81 13.81
N LYS A 164 6.42 13.82 13.30
CA LYS A 164 7.59 13.57 12.44
C LYS A 164 8.64 12.70 13.12
N GLU A 165 8.89 12.96 14.40
CA GLU A 165 9.84 12.22 15.24
C GLU A 165 9.39 10.77 15.40
N GLU A 166 8.13 10.56 15.78
CA GLU A 166 7.57 9.21 15.93
C GLU A 166 7.52 8.45 14.60
N ALA A 167 7.23 9.16 13.52
CA ALA A 167 7.14 8.56 12.20
C ALA A 167 8.51 8.12 11.68
N THR A 168 9.53 8.96 11.90
CA THR A 168 10.92 8.64 11.58
C THR A 168 11.37 7.44 12.40
N GLU A 169 11.12 7.46 13.71
CA GLU A 169 11.49 6.38 14.62
C GLU A 169 10.84 5.03 14.26
N LEU A 170 9.55 5.04 13.88
CA LEU A 170 8.88 3.82 13.44
C LEU A 170 9.48 3.30 12.13
N LEU A 171 9.79 4.18 11.17
CA LEU A 171 10.38 3.76 9.90
C LEU A 171 11.80 3.20 10.09
N ASP A 172 12.64 3.84 10.90
CA ASP A 172 13.96 3.33 11.30
C ASP A 172 13.82 1.94 11.94
N PHE A 173 12.84 1.79 12.84
CA PHE A 173 12.55 0.51 13.49
C PHE A 173 12.13 -0.57 12.48
N LEU A 174 11.27 -0.26 11.51
CA LEU A 174 10.83 -1.24 10.51
C LEU A 174 11.98 -1.63 9.56
N LEU A 175 12.74 -0.65 9.07
CA LEU A 175 13.83 -0.88 8.13
C LEU A 175 14.97 -1.69 8.77
N SER A 176 15.35 -1.37 10.01
CA SER A 176 16.38 -2.12 10.76
C SER A 176 16.03 -3.58 11.03
N ASN A 177 14.77 -3.98 10.86
CA ASN A 177 14.28 -5.36 11.00
C ASN A 177 13.86 -5.97 9.65
N SER A 178 14.32 -5.40 8.53
CA SER A 178 13.97 -5.84 7.18
C SER A 178 15.19 -5.86 6.26
N THR A 179 15.05 -6.43 5.07
CA THR A 179 16.06 -6.34 4.00
C THR A 179 15.90 -5.07 3.14
N ILE A 180 14.90 -4.23 3.43
CA ILE A 180 14.60 -3.00 2.71
C ILE A 180 15.37 -1.85 3.36
N ASN A 181 16.01 -1.01 2.55
CA ASN A 181 16.78 0.14 3.03
C ASN A 181 16.11 1.48 2.68
N TYR A 182 16.65 2.57 3.20
CA TYR A 182 16.11 3.92 2.99
C TYR A 182 16.08 4.32 1.51
N GLU A 183 17.09 3.91 0.75
CA GLU A 183 17.23 4.17 -0.68
C GLU A 183 16.09 3.54 -1.48
N ASP A 184 15.59 2.37 -1.05
CA ASP A 184 14.49 1.67 -1.70
C ASP A 184 13.17 2.42 -1.52
N VAL A 185 12.94 3.03 -0.35
CA VAL A 185 11.66 3.68 -0.03
C VAL A 185 11.62 5.18 -0.37
N ARG A 186 12.78 5.81 -0.61
CA ARG A 186 12.90 7.19 -1.11
C ARG A 186 12.96 7.27 -2.64
N ILE A 187 12.63 6.19 -3.35
CA ILE A 187 12.69 6.07 -4.81
C ILE A 187 11.94 7.19 -5.55
N ASP A 188 10.99 7.91 -4.95
CA ASP A 188 10.37 9.08 -5.61
C ASP A 188 11.36 10.22 -5.89
N GLU A 189 12.40 10.43 -5.06
CA GLU A 189 13.48 11.38 -5.39
C GLU A 189 14.32 10.87 -6.56
N PHE A 190 14.64 9.59 -6.59
CA PHE A 190 15.42 8.97 -7.67
C PHE A 190 14.62 8.90 -8.99
N ARG A 191 13.31 8.59 -8.94
CA ARG A 191 12.38 8.62 -10.08
C ARG A 191 12.12 10.04 -10.54
N ALA A 192 12.02 11.03 -9.65
CA ALA A 192 11.92 12.44 -10.01
C ALA A 192 13.21 12.92 -10.69
N ILE A 193 14.38 12.53 -10.19
CA ILE A 193 15.68 12.77 -10.82
C ILE A 193 15.75 12.08 -12.19
N ILE A 194 15.37 10.81 -12.32
CA ILE A 194 15.37 10.10 -13.60
C ILE A 194 14.38 10.73 -14.60
N ARG A 195 13.16 11.11 -14.17
CA ARG A 195 12.20 11.84 -15.03
C ARG A 195 12.75 13.19 -15.46
N LYS A 196 13.43 13.91 -14.57
CA LYS A 196 14.07 15.20 -14.86
C LYS A 196 15.26 15.04 -15.81
N ILE A 197 16.08 13.99 -15.66
CA ILE A 197 17.16 13.65 -16.58
C ILE A 197 16.59 13.25 -17.95
N ALA A 198 15.51 12.46 -17.98
CA ALA A 198 14.84 12.06 -19.21
C ALA A 198 14.25 13.26 -19.97
N SER A 199 13.68 14.24 -19.27
CA SER A 199 13.20 15.49 -19.91
C SER A 199 14.32 16.35 -20.47
N TYR A 200 15.48 16.41 -19.80
CA TYR A 200 16.65 17.13 -20.33
C TYR A 200 17.25 16.46 -21.56
N LYS A 201 17.31 15.12 -21.61
CA LYS A 201 17.73 14.39 -22.81
C LYS A 201 16.81 14.68 -24.00
N SER A 202 15.50 14.67 -23.79
CA SER A 202 14.55 15.00 -24.87
C SER A 202 14.64 16.44 -25.38
N GLU A 203 14.95 17.42 -24.52
CA GLU A 203 15.16 18.82 -24.97
C GLU A 203 16.47 18.98 -25.74
N GLN A 204 17.52 18.27 -25.35
CA GLN A 204 18.82 18.30 -26.03
C GLN A 204 18.71 17.63 -27.40
N ASP A 205 18.02 16.49 -27.50
CA ASP A 205 17.75 15.80 -28.78
C ASP A 205 16.93 16.66 -29.75
N ILE A 206 16.06 17.55 -29.24
CA ILE A 206 15.33 18.53 -30.06
C ILE A 206 16.24 19.68 -30.50
N LYS A 207 17.17 20.14 -29.66
CA LYS A 207 18.13 21.19 -30.05
C LYS A 207 19.14 20.70 -31.08
N ASP A 208 19.62 19.47 -30.94
CA ASP A 208 20.59 18.86 -31.84
C ASP A 208 19.99 18.48 -33.21
N GLN A 209 18.66 18.35 -33.31
CA GLN A 209 17.95 18.19 -34.60
C GLN A 209 17.72 19.52 -35.36
N TRP A 210 17.92 20.66 -34.69
CA TRP A 210 17.62 21.99 -35.23
C TRP A 210 18.86 22.90 -35.28
N SER A 211 20.06 22.34 -35.05
CA SER A 211 21.38 22.94 -35.26
C SER A 211 22.09 22.30 -36.45
#